data_AF-A0A8H3DI88-F1
#
_entry.id   AF-A0A8H3DI88-F1
#
_cell.length_a   1.000
_cell.length_b   1.000
_cell.length_c   1.000
_cell.angle_alpha   90.00
_cell.angle_beta   90.00
_cell.angle_gamma   90.00
#
_symmetry.space_group_name_H-M   'P 1'
#
loop_
_entity.id
_entity.type
_entity.pdbx_description
1 polymer ?
#
loop_
_entity_poly.entity_id
_entity_poly.type
_entity_poly.pdbx_seq_one_letter_code
_entity_poly.pdbx_strand_id
1 'polypeptide(L)'
;MGVPGPLQLFIVGEMLKVYWWCTLYGIYLRDRRSERQTHLRAVYHFDCACSVCALPKEESAASDRRLAQMADAYSMFSMWGTDSIKGIEAIKLAKRIWSIGETEGYLSERGQLAADAAHVAAAHADSKAARQWATLANMWYGIELGADSQQCKTAQAIMRSPESHGAWGTREPEPVDGPEGLS
;
A
#
# COMPACT_ATOMS: atom_id res chain seq x y z
N MET A 1 32.56 14.10 -22.89
CA MET A 1 31.53 13.05 -22.82
C MET A 1 32.16 11.85 -22.12
N GLY A 2 31.93 11.68 -20.83
CA GLY A 2 32.48 10.60 -20.03
C GLY A 2 31.33 9.89 -19.32
N VAL A 3 31.20 8.58 -19.57
CA VAL A 3 30.18 7.72 -18.96
C VAL A 3 30.58 7.48 -17.50
N PRO A 4 29.72 7.71 -16.50
CA PRO A 4 30.03 7.30 -15.13
C PRO A 4 29.80 5.79 -15.00
N GLY A 5 30.83 5.11 -14.49
CA GLY A 5 30.82 3.67 -14.22
C GLY A 5 29.88 3.27 -13.07
N PRO A 6 29.71 1.96 -12.84
CA PRO A 6 28.75 1.44 -11.88
C PRO A 6 29.10 1.84 -10.45
N LEU A 7 28.11 2.36 -9.73
CA LEU A 7 28.20 2.74 -8.32
C LEU A 7 28.51 1.49 -7.47
N GLN A 8 29.72 1.45 -6.94
CA GLN A 8 30.18 0.41 -6.03
C GLN A 8 29.57 0.63 -4.64
N LEU A 9 28.54 -0.17 -4.34
CA LEU A 9 27.83 -0.17 -3.08
C LEU A 9 28.66 -0.88 -2.00
N PHE A 10 29.43 -0.12 -1.22
CA PHE A 10 30.06 -0.60 0.02
C PHE A 10 28.97 -0.80 1.09
N ILE A 11 28.58 -2.04 1.41
CA ILE A 11 27.72 -2.32 2.56
C ILE A 11 28.21 -3.55 3.33
N VAL A 12 28.51 -3.29 4.60
CA VAL A 12 28.77 -4.23 5.70
C VAL A 12 27.49 -5.04 5.97
N GLY A 13 27.60 -6.38 6.05
CA GLY A 13 26.59 -7.26 6.67
C GLY A 13 25.60 -7.94 5.72
N GLU A 14 25.86 -9.20 5.38
CA GLU A 14 25.09 -10.01 4.41
C GLU A 14 23.63 -10.30 4.81
N MET A 15 23.24 -10.09 6.06
CA MET A 15 21.90 -10.44 6.58
C MET A 15 20.80 -9.42 6.22
N LEU A 16 21.18 -8.18 5.88
CA LEU A 16 20.21 -7.12 5.54
C LEU A 16 19.63 -7.26 4.13
N LYS A 17 20.33 -7.92 3.20
CA LYS A 17 19.92 -7.97 1.78
C LYS A 17 18.65 -8.80 1.53
N VAL A 18 18.46 -9.92 2.22
CA VAL A 18 17.32 -10.83 1.97
C VAL A 18 16.02 -10.26 2.55
N TYR A 19 16.08 -9.65 3.74
CA TYR A 19 14.95 -8.92 4.30
C TYR A 19 14.66 -7.64 3.52
N TRP A 20 15.67 -6.87 3.12
CA TRP A 20 15.42 -5.66 2.33
C TRP A 20 14.83 -5.95 0.94
N TRP A 21 15.24 -7.01 0.25
CA TRP A 21 14.74 -7.22 -1.12
C TRP A 21 13.27 -7.65 -1.20
N CYS A 22 12.82 -8.52 -0.29
CA CYS A 22 11.40 -8.87 -0.24
C CYS A 22 10.55 -7.70 0.29
N THR A 23 11.05 -6.90 1.24
CA THR A 23 10.22 -5.87 1.90
C THR A 23 10.28 -4.49 1.24
N LEU A 24 11.39 -4.11 0.60
CA LEU A 24 11.60 -2.75 0.08
C LEU A 24 11.15 -2.56 -1.38
N TYR A 25 11.06 -3.64 -2.17
CA TYR A 25 10.62 -3.57 -3.57
C TYR A 25 9.14 -3.90 -3.79
N GLY A 26 8.34 -4.16 -2.73
CA GLY A 26 6.86 -4.12 -2.64
C GLY A 26 6.00 -4.88 -3.67
N ILE A 27 6.35 -4.77 -4.94
CA ILE A 27 5.78 -5.31 -6.17
C ILE A 27 5.69 -6.84 -6.12
N TYR A 28 6.71 -7.53 -5.61
CA TYR A 28 6.72 -9.00 -5.64
C TYR A 28 6.06 -9.66 -4.42
N LEU A 29 5.73 -8.92 -3.35
CA LEU A 29 5.08 -9.54 -2.17
C LEU A 29 3.63 -9.95 -2.44
N ARG A 30 2.99 -9.38 -3.47
CA ARG A 30 1.60 -9.69 -3.84
C ARG A 30 1.49 -10.91 -4.76
N ASP A 31 2.59 -11.33 -5.37
CA ASP A 31 2.61 -12.48 -6.29
C ASP A 31 2.53 -13.80 -5.51
N ARG A 32 2.08 -14.88 -6.15
CA ARG A 32 2.04 -16.21 -5.51
C ARG A 32 3.44 -16.73 -5.23
N ARG A 33 3.61 -17.61 -4.24
CA ARG A 33 4.92 -18.20 -3.90
C ARG A 33 5.64 -18.76 -5.12
N SER A 34 4.94 -19.48 -6.01
CA SER A 34 5.54 -20.06 -7.21
C SER A 34 6.03 -19.01 -8.20
N GLU A 35 5.30 -17.91 -8.36
CA GLU A 35 5.64 -16.81 -9.27
C GLU A 35 6.87 -16.06 -8.74
N ARG A 36 6.85 -15.71 -7.44
CA ARG A 36 8.01 -15.10 -6.76
C ARG A 36 9.27 -15.95 -6.93
N GLN A 37 9.20 -17.23 -6.61
CA GLN A 37 10.35 -18.14 -6.71
C GLN A 37 10.85 -18.28 -8.15
N THR A 38 9.93 -18.34 -9.12
CA THR A 38 10.30 -18.43 -10.54
C THR A 38 11.00 -17.15 -11.00
N HIS A 39 10.47 -15.99 -10.64
CA HIS A 39 11.08 -14.70 -10.96
C HIS A 39 12.47 -14.55 -10.31
N LEU A 40 12.59 -14.86 -9.02
CA LEU A 40 13.85 -14.75 -8.29
C LEU A 40 14.94 -15.67 -8.84
N ARG A 41 14.59 -16.91 -9.22
CA ARG A 41 15.53 -17.81 -9.91
C ARG A 41 15.93 -17.30 -11.30
N ALA A 42 14.99 -16.75 -12.05
CA ALA A 42 15.23 -16.29 -13.41
C ALA A 42 16.09 -15.02 -13.47
N VAL A 43 15.86 -14.06 -12.57
CA VAL A 43 16.50 -12.74 -12.61
C VAL A 43 17.71 -12.66 -11.66
N TYR A 44 17.63 -13.28 -10.49
CA TYR A 44 18.65 -13.14 -9.43
C TYR A 44 19.35 -14.45 -9.07
N HIS A 45 18.96 -15.56 -9.71
CA HIS A 45 19.59 -16.88 -9.57
C HIS A 45 19.65 -17.40 -8.12
N PHE A 46 18.62 -17.14 -7.31
CA PHE A 46 18.48 -17.72 -5.97
C PHE A 46 17.04 -18.15 -5.66
N ASP A 47 16.90 -19.06 -4.69
CA ASP A 47 15.62 -19.46 -4.11
C ASP A 47 15.38 -18.73 -2.78
N CYS A 48 14.21 -18.12 -2.62
CA CYS A 48 13.89 -17.39 -1.39
C CYS A 48 13.53 -18.36 -0.25
N ALA A 49 14.19 -18.20 0.90
CA ALA A 49 13.93 -18.97 2.11
C ALA A 49 13.39 -18.13 3.28
N CYS A 50 12.76 -16.98 2.98
CA CYS A 50 12.12 -16.16 4.02
C CYS A 50 10.97 -16.92 4.70
N SER A 51 10.53 -16.42 5.85
CA SER A 51 9.44 -17.02 6.65
C SER A 51 8.18 -17.32 5.83
N VAL A 52 7.82 -16.45 4.86
CA VAL A 52 6.66 -16.63 3.97
C VAL A 52 6.91 -17.74 2.93
N CYS A 53 8.10 -17.79 2.34
CA CYS A 53 8.45 -18.81 1.34
C CYS A 53 8.75 -20.19 1.95
N ALA A 54 9.04 -20.23 3.24
CA ALA A 54 9.28 -21.43 4.04
C ALA A 54 7.99 -22.03 4.66
N LEU A 55 6.82 -21.38 4.48
CA LEU A 55 5.55 -21.90 5.00
C LEU A 55 5.24 -23.30 4.45
N PRO A 56 4.56 -24.15 5.24
CA PRO A 56 3.97 -25.39 4.76
C PRO A 56 3.06 -25.17 3.55
N LYS A 57 2.91 -26.19 2.70
CA LYS A 57 2.15 -26.10 1.44
C LYS A 57 0.74 -25.54 1.63
N GLU A 58 0.04 -25.97 2.67
CA GLU A 58 -1.34 -25.55 2.95
C GLU A 58 -1.42 -24.08 3.38
N GLU A 59 -0.53 -23.65 4.27
CA GLU A 59 -0.42 -22.26 4.72
C GLU A 59 0.01 -21.33 3.59
N SER A 60 0.97 -21.77 2.76
CA SER A 60 1.36 -21.05 1.54
C SER A 60 0.18 -20.89 0.58
N ALA A 61 -0.60 -21.96 0.36
CA ALA A 61 -1.77 -21.87 -0.51
C ALA A 61 -2.87 -20.96 0.08
N ALA A 62 -2.98 -20.87 1.40
CA ALA A 62 -3.89 -19.93 2.06
C ALA A 62 -3.42 -18.48 1.91
N SER A 63 -2.13 -18.21 2.05
CA SER A 63 -1.51 -16.89 1.77
C SER A 63 -1.73 -16.48 0.32
N ASP A 64 -1.42 -17.36 -0.64
CA ASP A 64 -1.63 -17.10 -2.07
C ASP A 64 -3.09 -16.72 -2.38
N ARG A 65 -4.08 -17.35 -1.73
CA ARG A 65 -5.50 -17.00 -1.87
C ARG A 65 -5.80 -15.60 -1.32
N ARG A 66 -5.24 -15.22 -0.17
CA ARG A 66 -5.46 -13.90 0.42
C ARG A 66 -4.81 -12.81 -0.43
N LEU A 67 -3.60 -13.03 -0.92
CA LEU A 67 -2.92 -12.09 -1.83
C LEU A 67 -3.69 -11.89 -3.14
N ALA A 68 -4.25 -12.97 -3.71
CA ALA A 68 -5.14 -12.86 -4.87
C ALA A 68 -6.38 -12.01 -4.57
N GLN A 69 -7.05 -12.24 -3.42
CA GLN A 69 -8.18 -11.40 -2.99
C GLN A 69 -7.82 -9.94 -2.77
N MET A 70 -6.59 -9.66 -2.30
CA MET A 70 -6.08 -8.29 -2.16
C MET A 70 -5.88 -7.63 -3.52
N ALA A 71 -5.32 -8.35 -4.49
CA ALA A 71 -5.14 -7.88 -5.86
C ALA A 71 -6.51 -7.57 -6.53
N ASP A 72 -7.49 -8.46 -6.37
CA ASP A 72 -8.85 -8.24 -6.85
C ASP A 72 -9.46 -6.99 -6.20
N ALA A 73 -9.28 -6.81 -4.89
CA ALA A 73 -9.79 -5.64 -4.18
C ALA A 73 -9.14 -4.33 -4.66
N TYR A 74 -7.83 -4.32 -4.95
CA TYR A 74 -7.15 -3.18 -5.57
C TYR A 74 -7.71 -2.89 -6.97
N SER A 75 -7.92 -3.93 -7.77
CA SER A 75 -8.51 -3.79 -9.11
C SER A 75 -9.92 -3.21 -9.06
N MET A 76 -10.74 -3.61 -8.09
CA MET A 76 -12.07 -3.04 -7.91
C MET A 76 -12.01 -1.60 -7.39
N PHE A 77 -11.09 -1.32 -6.47
CA PHE A 77 -10.93 0.01 -5.87
C PHE A 77 -10.55 1.05 -6.94
N SER A 78 -9.68 0.70 -7.89
CA SER A 78 -9.29 1.62 -8.98
C SER A 78 -10.47 2.02 -9.87
N MET A 79 -11.51 1.20 -9.97
CA MET A 79 -12.74 1.52 -10.73
C MET A 79 -13.53 2.68 -10.12
N TRP A 80 -13.25 3.06 -8.87
CA TRP A 80 -13.81 4.29 -8.30
C TRP A 80 -13.36 5.50 -9.12
N GLY A 81 -12.12 5.53 -9.60
CA GLY A 81 -11.58 6.63 -10.42
C GLY A 81 -12.35 6.88 -11.73
N THR A 82 -13.01 5.85 -12.27
CA THR A 82 -13.87 5.90 -13.46
C THR A 82 -15.37 5.98 -13.11
N ASP A 83 -15.69 6.32 -11.86
CA ASP A 83 -17.06 6.43 -11.32
C ASP A 83 -17.90 5.15 -11.48
N SER A 84 -17.25 3.98 -11.54
CA SER A 84 -17.93 2.70 -11.73
C SER A 84 -18.38 2.05 -10.42
N ILE A 85 -17.91 2.56 -9.28
CA ILE A 85 -18.34 2.17 -7.93
C ILE A 85 -18.53 3.41 -7.05
N LYS A 86 -19.32 3.28 -5.98
CA LYS A 86 -19.61 4.38 -5.03
C LYS A 86 -18.50 4.57 -3.99
N GLY A 87 -18.53 5.71 -3.29
CA GLY A 87 -17.54 6.06 -2.27
C GLY A 87 -17.51 5.07 -1.11
N ILE A 88 -18.68 4.66 -0.59
CA ILE A 88 -18.79 3.65 0.48
C ILE A 88 -18.20 2.30 0.01
N GLU A 89 -18.42 1.91 -1.25
CA GLU A 89 -17.86 0.68 -1.79
C GLU A 89 -16.34 0.76 -1.90
N ALA A 90 -15.82 1.90 -2.36
CA ALA A 90 -14.39 2.14 -2.41
C ALA A 90 -13.74 2.08 -1.01
N ILE A 91 -14.32 2.72 0.01
CA ILE A 91 -13.78 2.65 1.38
C ILE A 91 -13.86 1.24 1.96
N LYS A 92 -14.93 0.49 1.68
CA LYS A 92 -15.01 -0.93 2.09
C LYS A 92 -13.88 -1.76 1.46
N LEU A 93 -13.56 -1.52 0.19
CA LEU A 93 -12.43 -2.17 -0.48
C LEU A 93 -11.10 -1.76 0.14
N ALA A 94 -10.89 -0.47 0.45
CA ALA A 94 -9.70 0.02 1.12
C ALA A 94 -9.49 -0.66 2.50
N LYS A 95 -10.55 -0.76 3.31
CA LYS A 95 -10.52 -1.48 4.60
C LYS A 95 -10.22 -2.97 4.43
N ARG A 96 -10.77 -3.61 3.39
CA ARG A 96 -10.50 -5.01 3.08
C ARG A 96 -9.04 -5.23 2.68
N ILE A 97 -8.49 -4.37 1.82
CA ILE A 97 -7.07 -4.39 1.43
C ILE A 97 -6.21 -4.26 2.68
N TRP A 98 -6.54 -3.31 3.57
CA TRP A 98 -5.82 -3.08 4.82
C TRP A 98 -5.76 -4.33 5.70
N SER A 99 -6.92 -4.97 5.93
CA SER A 99 -7.04 -6.15 6.78
C SER A 99 -6.32 -7.38 6.21
N ILE A 100 -6.39 -7.59 4.89
CA ILE A 100 -5.60 -8.65 4.25
C ILE A 100 -4.11 -8.36 4.41
N GLY A 101 -3.69 -7.11 4.18
CA GLY A 101 -2.31 -6.72 4.35
C GLY A 101 -1.82 -6.95 5.78
N GLU A 102 -2.63 -6.68 6.80
CA GLU A 102 -2.24 -6.93 8.20
C GLU A 102 -2.02 -8.43 8.44
N THR A 103 -2.92 -9.26 7.92
CA THR A 103 -2.85 -10.72 8.02
C THR A 103 -1.60 -11.28 7.33
N GLU A 104 -1.22 -10.72 6.19
CA GLU A 104 -0.04 -11.13 5.41
C GLU A 104 1.27 -10.49 5.92
N GLY A 105 1.21 -9.59 6.91
CA GLY A 105 2.37 -8.80 7.33
C GLY A 105 2.87 -7.84 6.24
N TYR A 106 2.01 -7.48 5.29
CA TYR A 106 2.29 -6.53 4.22
C TYR A 106 2.13 -5.10 4.76
N LEU A 107 3.26 -4.46 5.04
CA LEU A 107 3.32 -3.10 5.59
C LEU A 107 3.66 -2.03 4.55
N SER A 108 3.91 -2.43 3.30
CA SER A 108 4.23 -1.49 2.22
C SER A 108 2.97 -0.78 1.71
N GLU A 109 3.13 0.47 1.27
CA GLU A 109 2.10 1.27 0.60
C GLU A 109 0.86 1.59 1.45
N ARG A 110 0.97 1.48 2.78
CA ARG A 110 -0.08 1.85 3.74
C ARG A 110 -0.36 3.34 3.68
N GLY A 111 0.69 4.16 3.55
CA GLY A 111 0.56 5.60 3.39
C GLY A 111 -0.26 5.94 2.15
N GLN A 112 0.03 5.26 1.03
CA GLN A 112 -0.68 5.46 -0.23
C GLN A 112 -2.15 5.02 -0.15
N LEU A 113 -2.42 3.83 0.37
CA LEU A 113 -3.79 3.33 0.50
C LEU A 113 -4.66 4.25 1.36
N ALA A 114 -4.12 4.74 2.49
CA ALA A 114 -4.83 5.70 3.33
C ALA A 114 -5.01 7.07 2.64
N ALA A 115 -4.02 7.52 1.86
CA ALA A 115 -4.14 8.76 1.08
C ALA A 115 -5.21 8.65 -0.01
N ASP A 116 -5.30 7.51 -0.70
CA ASP A 116 -6.33 7.26 -1.70
C ASP A 116 -7.73 7.24 -1.05
N ALA A 117 -7.87 6.62 0.12
CA ALA A 117 -9.11 6.69 0.90
C ALA A 117 -9.46 8.11 1.35
N ALA A 118 -8.47 8.92 1.74
CA ALA A 118 -8.67 10.34 2.05
C ALA A 118 -9.13 11.13 0.82
N HIS A 119 -8.59 10.81 -0.37
CA HIS A 119 -9.02 11.39 -1.64
C HIS A 119 -10.49 11.06 -1.93
N VAL A 120 -10.91 9.81 -1.75
CA VAL A 120 -12.32 9.40 -1.88
C VAL A 120 -13.21 10.20 -0.94
N ALA A 121 -12.87 10.27 0.34
CA ALA A 121 -13.65 11.00 1.33
C ALA A 121 -13.74 12.52 1.03
N ALA A 122 -12.63 13.13 0.60
CA ALA A 122 -12.63 14.52 0.17
C ALA A 122 -13.54 14.75 -1.05
N ALA A 123 -13.50 13.83 -2.02
CA ALA A 123 -14.35 13.92 -3.21
C ALA A 123 -15.86 13.94 -2.89
N HIS A 124 -16.26 13.22 -1.85
CA HIS A 124 -17.63 13.17 -1.34
C HIS A 124 -17.92 14.22 -0.26
N ALA A 125 -17.03 15.20 -0.06
CA ALA A 125 -17.14 16.27 0.94
C ALA A 125 -17.32 15.77 2.40
N ASP A 126 -16.84 14.56 2.71
CA ASP A 126 -16.81 14.02 4.07
C ASP A 126 -15.54 14.48 4.80
N SER A 127 -15.63 15.65 5.44
CA SER A 127 -14.47 16.28 6.11
C SER A 127 -13.92 15.44 7.25
N LYS A 128 -14.79 14.72 7.95
CA LYS A 128 -14.41 13.87 9.08
C LYS A 128 -13.59 12.69 8.58
N ALA A 129 -14.14 11.91 7.64
CA ALA A 129 -13.44 10.74 7.09
C ALA A 129 -12.14 11.15 6.40
N ALA A 130 -12.15 12.23 5.58
CA ALA A 130 -10.97 12.72 4.89
C ALA A 130 -9.84 13.06 5.86
N ARG A 131 -10.14 13.71 6.98
CA ARG A 131 -9.15 14.06 8.01
C ARG A 131 -8.58 12.82 8.71
N GLN A 132 -9.43 11.84 9.04
CA GLN A 132 -9.00 10.63 9.72
C GLN A 132 -8.09 9.78 8.82
N TRP A 133 -8.49 9.56 7.56
CA TRP A 133 -7.68 8.85 6.57
C TRP A 133 -6.37 9.58 6.27
N ALA A 134 -6.38 10.90 6.14
CA ALA A 134 -5.16 11.69 5.96
C ALA A 134 -4.23 11.62 7.17
N THR A 135 -4.78 11.53 8.38
CA THR A 135 -3.98 11.33 9.61
C THR A 135 -3.25 9.99 9.57
N LEU A 136 -3.97 8.93 9.19
CA LEU A 136 -3.38 7.59 9.02
C LEU A 136 -2.33 7.58 7.91
N ALA A 137 -2.60 8.26 6.78
CA ALA A 137 -1.65 8.41 5.68
C ALA A 137 -0.35 9.10 6.13
N ASN A 138 -0.45 10.23 6.86
CA ASN A 138 0.72 10.94 7.38
C ASN A 138 1.56 10.07 8.32
N MET A 139 0.92 9.27 9.18
CA MET A 139 1.63 8.34 10.07
C MET A 139 2.45 7.31 9.25
N TRP A 140 1.80 6.64 8.30
CA TRP A 140 2.45 5.60 7.51
C TRP A 140 3.47 6.14 6.51
N TYR A 141 3.22 7.28 5.86
CA TYR A 141 4.24 7.94 5.07
C TYR A 141 5.45 8.37 5.91
N GLY A 142 5.24 8.75 7.18
CA GLY A 142 6.33 9.02 8.12
C GLY A 142 7.22 7.81 8.36
N ILE A 143 6.63 6.61 8.41
CA ILE A 143 7.33 5.33 8.56
C ILE A 143 8.01 4.92 7.24
N GLU A 144 7.30 5.02 6.12
CA GLU A 144 7.73 4.52 4.79
C GLU A 144 8.75 5.43 4.10
N LEU A 145 8.54 6.75 4.16
CA LEU A 145 9.25 7.75 3.35
C LEU A 145 9.95 8.82 4.20
N GLY A 146 9.72 8.82 5.51
CA GLY A 146 10.20 9.84 6.44
C GLY A 146 9.21 11.00 6.62
N ALA A 147 9.23 11.60 7.82
CA ALA A 147 8.30 12.65 8.23
C ALA A 147 8.38 13.93 7.39
N ASP A 148 9.54 14.21 6.77
CA ASP A 148 9.76 15.41 5.94
C ASP A 148 9.36 15.23 4.46
N SER A 149 8.85 14.05 4.10
CA SER A 149 8.46 13.72 2.73
C SER A 149 7.34 14.64 2.23
N GLN A 150 7.27 14.81 0.91
CA GLN A 150 6.22 15.60 0.29
C GLN A 150 4.83 14.99 0.55
N GLN A 151 4.77 13.66 0.65
CA GLN A 151 3.58 12.88 0.95
C GLN A 151 3.04 13.20 2.36
N CYS A 152 3.90 13.26 3.37
CA CYS A 152 3.53 13.72 4.72
C CYS A 152 2.99 15.16 4.68
N LYS A 153 3.65 16.08 3.97
CA LYS A 153 3.21 17.48 3.85
C LYS A 153 1.83 17.60 3.19
N THR A 154 1.58 16.82 2.14
CA THR A 154 0.28 16.75 1.46
C THR A 154 -0.79 16.21 2.40
N ALA A 155 -0.53 15.08 3.07
CA ALA A 155 -1.46 14.50 4.04
C ALA A 155 -1.77 15.48 5.18
N GLN A 156 -0.77 16.19 5.71
CA GLN A 156 -0.97 17.22 6.73
C GLN A 156 -1.79 18.42 6.25
N ALA A 157 -1.73 18.79 4.97
CA ALA A 157 -2.58 19.84 4.42
C ALA A 157 -4.06 19.43 4.49
N ILE A 158 -4.37 18.20 4.08
CA ILE A 158 -5.73 17.61 4.19
C ILE A 158 -6.13 17.49 5.66
N MET A 159 -5.22 17.05 6.54
CA MET A 159 -5.48 16.95 7.98
C MET A 159 -5.84 18.30 8.61
N ARG A 160 -5.36 19.43 8.09
CA ARG A 160 -5.69 20.77 8.59
C ARG A 160 -7.00 21.27 7.99
N SER A 161 -7.13 21.15 6.66
CA SER A 161 -8.25 21.66 5.88
C SER A 161 -8.60 20.68 4.76
N PRO A 162 -9.45 19.67 5.02
CA PRO A 162 -9.93 18.74 4.01
C PRO A 162 -10.54 19.46 2.81
N GLU A 163 -11.21 20.59 3.06
CA GLU A 163 -11.89 21.42 2.06
C GLU A 163 -10.92 22.07 1.06
N SER A 164 -9.63 22.18 1.41
CA SER A 164 -8.60 22.69 0.50
C SER A 164 -8.11 21.65 -0.52
N HIS A 165 -8.54 20.40 -0.39
CA HIS A 165 -8.12 19.32 -1.28
C HIS A 165 -8.73 19.51 -2.68
N GLY A 166 -7.93 19.32 -3.74
CA GLY A 166 -8.36 19.61 -5.11
C GLY A 166 -9.57 18.79 -5.61
N ALA A 167 -9.85 17.65 -4.97
CA ALA A 167 -11.03 16.85 -5.27
C ALA A 167 -12.27 17.25 -4.48
N TRP A 168 -12.20 18.21 -3.56
CA TRP A 168 -13.28 18.49 -2.60
C TRP A 168 -14.64 18.74 -3.27
N GLY A 169 -15.64 17.94 -2.90
CA GLY A 169 -17.02 18.07 -3.40
C GLY A 169 -17.17 17.87 -4.91
N THR A 170 -16.22 17.17 -5.56
CA THR A 170 -16.30 16.83 -6.99
C THR A 170 -17.28 15.69 -7.29
N ARG A 171 -17.76 14.99 -6.25
CA ARG A 171 -18.79 13.95 -6.35
C ARG A 171 -19.97 14.24 -5.44
N GLU A 172 -21.08 13.56 -5.71
CA GLU A 172 -22.27 13.61 -4.87
C GLU A 172 -21.92 13.29 -3.41
N PRO A 173 -22.42 14.06 -2.42
CA PRO A 173 -22.13 13.82 -1.02
C PRO A 173 -22.51 12.40 -0.56
N GLU A 174 -21.58 11.74 0.13
CA GLU A 174 -21.75 10.37 0.64
C GLU A 174 -20.95 10.20 1.94
N PRO A 175 -21.53 9.62 3.01
CA PRO A 175 -20.79 9.35 4.25
C PRO A 175 -19.95 8.08 4.10
N VAL A 176 -18.68 8.21 3.73
CA VAL A 176 -17.84 7.08 3.30
C VAL A 176 -17.13 6.35 4.45
N ASP A 177 -17.30 6.80 5.69
CA ASP A 177 -16.66 6.31 6.94
C ASP A 177 -15.12 6.47 7.00
N GLY A 178 -14.60 6.64 8.21
CA GLY A 178 -13.18 6.74 8.49
C GLY A 178 -12.46 5.38 8.59
N PRO A 179 -11.16 5.38 8.95
CA PRO A 179 -10.36 4.17 9.16
C PRO A 179 -10.60 3.50 10.52
N GLU A 180 -11.73 3.74 11.19
CA GLU A 180 -11.98 3.14 12.50
C GLU A 180 -11.82 1.61 12.45
N GLY A 181 -11.06 1.06 13.42
CA GLY A 181 -10.77 -0.37 13.51
C GLY A 181 -9.55 -0.83 12.71
N LEU A 182 -8.84 0.08 12.03
CA LEU A 182 -7.54 -0.21 11.40
C LEU A 182 -6.40 0.16 12.35
N SER A 183 -5.34 -0.66 12.41
CA SER A 183 -4.13 -0.41 13.19
C SER A 183 -2.88 -0.22 12.32
#